data_AF-A0A1H1N217-F1
#
_entry.id   AF-A0A1H1N217-F1
#
_cell.length_a   1.000
_cell.length_b   1.000
_cell.length_c   1.000
_cell.angle_alpha   90.00
_cell.angle_beta   90.00
_cell.angle_gamma   90.00
#
_symmetry.space_group_name_H-M   'P 1'
#
loop_
_entity.id
_entity.type
_entity.pdbx_description
1 polymer ?
#
loop_
_entity_poly.entity_id
_entity_poly.type
_entity_poly.pdbx_seq_one_letter_code
_entity_poly.pdbx_strand_id
1 'polypeptide(L)'
;MSLACLALSCTIISMGGWVWETCYCSVVERRLARRGMLFGPSCPIYGVCAIVVWFVLGGVHNTPALFALGFVLSTALEYCAGALLERRFGRRWWDYSMFPLNFRGLVCPQASCVFGVFAVIDVKLLQPTILGGLATMDHGSVLAAAGLVCAAYALDLAATVTALDGWHPRRPRLPRALRLPQA
;
A
#
# COMPACT_ATOMS: atom_id res chain seq x y z
N MET A 1 -20.25 6.48 -12.67
CA MET A 1 -18.88 6.43 -12.09
C MET A 1 -17.93 5.94 -13.16
N SER A 2 -16.96 6.75 -13.57
CA SER A 2 -15.99 6.37 -14.60
C SER A 2 -14.75 5.70 -13.98
N LEU A 3 -14.07 4.85 -14.75
CA LEU A 3 -12.78 4.25 -14.35
C LEU A 3 -11.72 5.32 -14.03
N ALA A 4 -11.79 6.47 -14.69
CA ALA A 4 -10.90 7.60 -14.45
C ALA A 4 -11.04 8.17 -13.03
N CYS A 5 -12.28 8.32 -12.54
CA CYS A 5 -12.50 8.76 -11.16
C CYS A 5 -11.94 7.77 -10.15
N LEU A 6 -12.06 6.47 -10.42
CA LEU A 6 -11.50 5.43 -9.56
C LEU A 6 -9.96 5.49 -9.55
N ALA A 7 -9.33 5.59 -10.72
CA ALA A 7 -7.87 5.71 -10.82
C ALA A 7 -7.33 6.93 -10.05
N LEU A 8 -8.01 8.07 -10.15
CA LEU A 8 -7.64 9.28 -9.41
C LEU A 8 -7.86 9.11 -7.90
N SER A 9 -9.00 8.55 -7.48
CA SER A 9 -9.25 8.27 -6.05
C SER A 9 -8.23 7.30 -5.46
N CYS A 10 -7.89 6.23 -6.20
CA CYS A 10 -6.82 5.29 -5.85
C CYS A 10 -5.52 6.02 -5.58
N THR A 11 -5.17 6.93 -6.48
CA THR A 11 -3.90 7.66 -6.43
C THR A 11 -3.85 8.63 -5.26
N ILE A 12 -4.91 9.40 -5.05
CA ILE A 12 -5.02 10.34 -3.94
C ILE A 12 -4.87 9.61 -2.61
N ILE A 13 -5.58 8.49 -2.44
CA ILE A 13 -5.51 7.68 -1.23
C ILE A 13 -4.14 7.01 -1.07
N SER A 14 -3.53 6.53 -2.16
CA SER A 14 -2.18 5.92 -2.13
C SER A 14 -1.10 6.93 -1.74
N MET A 15 -1.21 8.18 -2.20
CA MET A 15 -0.33 9.27 -1.79
C MET A 15 -0.57 9.66 -0.32
N GLY A 16 -1.83 9.71 0.12
CA GLY A 16 -2.17 9.95 1.53
C GLY A 16 -1.60 8.88 2.47
N GLY A 17 -1.71 7.60 2.09
CA GLY A 17 -1.11 6.48 2.80
C GLY A 17 0.42 6.58 2.85
N TRP A 18 1.06 6.98 1.74
CA TRP A 18 2.49 7.23 1.71
C TRP A 18 2.93 8.35 2.65
N VAL A 19 2.19 9.47 2.68
CA VAL A 19 2.46 10.57 3.61
C VAL A 19 2.33 10.09 5.05
N TRP A 20 1.23 9.41 5.38
CA TRP A 20 1.00 8.85 6.72
C TRP A 20 2.15 7.95 7.17
N GLU A 21 2.51 6.96 6.34
CA GLU A 21 3.52 5.96 6.68
C GLU A 21 4.93 6.56 6.76
N THR A 22 5.27 7.45 5.82
CA THR A 22 6.53 8.19 5.81
C THR A 22 6.65 9.07 7.04
N CYS A 23 5.60 9.82 7.40
CA CYS A 23 5.59 10.65 8.61
C CYS A 23 5.72 9.80 9.88
N TYR A 24 4.88 8.77 10.04
CA TYR A 24 4.89 7.89 11.21
C TYR A 24 6.27 7.26 11.41
N CYS A 25 6.82 6.63 10.38
CA CYS A 25 8.13 5.99 10.48
C CYS A 25 9.26 7.01 10.65
N SER A 26 9.15 8.20 10.04
CA SER A 26 10.21 9.22 10.22
C SER A 26 10.27 9.76 11.64
N VAL A 27 9.11 9.89 12.30
CA VAL A 27 9.04 10.26 13.73
C VAL A 27 9.60 9.15 14.60
N VAL A 28 9.20 7.90 14.37
CA VAL A 28 9.65 6.73 15.17
C VAL A 28 11.15 6.48 15.00
N GLU A 29 11.67 6.54 13.77
CA GLU A 29 13.08 6.28 13.47
C GLU A 29 13.98 7.52 13.62
N ARG A 30 13.40 8.70 13.89
CA ARG A 30 14.10 10.01 13.97
C ARG A 30 14.95 10.34 12.74
N ARG A 31 14.55 9.85 11.57
CA ARG A 31 15.20 10.10 10.27
C ARG A 31 14.17 10.03 9.18
N LEU A 32 14.38 10.74 8.06
CA LEU A 32 13.49 10.62 6.90
C LEU A 32 13.57 9.20 6.33
N ALA A 33 12.52 8.41 6.60
CA ALA A 33 12.38 7.04 6.13
C ALA A 33 11.42 7.03 4.95
N ARG A 34 11.95 6.89 3.73
CA ARG A 34 11.11 6.68 2.54
C ARG A 34 10.45 5.31 2.64
N ARG A 35 9.11 5.30 2.60
CA ARG A 35 8.28 4.09 2.64
C ARG A 35 7.60 3.85 1.30
N GLY A 36 7.04 2.66 1.14
CA GLY A 36 6.41 2.21 -0.10
C GLY A 36 7.33 1.38 -0.99
N MET A 37 6.69 0.69 -1.94
CA MET A 37 7.38 -0.13 -2.93
C MET A 37 7.95 0.70 -4.07
N LEU A 38 7.19 1.70 -4.52
CA LEU A 38 7.52 2.55 -5.65
C LEU A 38 8.61 3.56 -5.31
N PHE A 39 9.30 4.07 -6.33
CA PHE A 39 10.28 5.15 -6.13
C PHE A 39 9.61 6.49 -5.83
N GLY A 40 8.45 6.72 -6.42
CA GLY A 40 7.62 7.90 -6.22
C GLY A 40 6.89 7.90 -4.87
N PRO A 41 6.26 9.04 -4.51
CA PRO A 41 5.61 9.24 -3.22
C PRO A 41 4.23 8.57 -3.16
N SER A 42 4.20 7.25 -3.31
CA SER A 42 2.97 6.46 -3.30
C SER A 42 3.15 5.10 -2.65
N CYS A 43 2.15 4.71 -1.86
CA CYS A 43 1.96 3.35 -1.36
C CYS A 43 0.69 2.76 -1.99
N PRO A 44 0.78 2.09 -3.17
CA PRO A 44 -0.39 1.64 -3.94
C PRO A 44 -1.35 0.73 -3.17
N ILE A 45 -0.84 0.01 -2.18
CA ILE A 45 -1.65 -0.87 -1.34
C ILE A 45 -2.81 -0.13 -0.67
N TYR A 46 -2.62 1.12 -0.23
CA TYR A 46 -3.67 1.90 0.42
C TYR A 46 -4.81 2.23 -0.56
N GLY A 47 -4.49 2.71 -1.76
CA GLY A 47 -5.52 3.05 -2.75
C GLY A 47 -6.24 1.82 -3.29
N VAL A 48 -5.51 0.74 -3.58
CA VAL A 48 -6.13 -0.52 -4.06
C VAL A 48 -7.03 -1.11 -2.97
N CYS A 49 -6.58 -1.15 -1.72
CA CYS A 49 -7.40 -1.67 -0.63
C CYS A 49 -8.63 -0.80 -0.38
N ALA A 50 -8.50 0.52 -0.38
CA ALA A 50 -9.61 1.45 -0.24
C ALA A 50 -10.69 1.23 -1.32
N ILE A 51 -10.28 1.11 -2.58
CA ILE A 51 -11.23 0.82 -3.67
C ILE A 51 -11.94 -0.51 -3.46
N VAL A 52 -11.22 -1.58 -3.12
CA VAL A 52 -11.83 -2.89 -2.87
C VAL A 52 -12.80 -2.83 -1.69
N VAL A 53 -12.38 -2.19 -0.59
CA VAL A 53 -13.22 -1.99 0.61
C VAL A 53 -14.48 -1.20 0.25
N TRP A 54 -14.37 -0.12 -0.49
CA TRP A 54 -15.50 0.69 -0.89
C TRP A 54 -16.46 -0.05 -1.82
N PHE A 55 -15.96 -0.84 -2.77
CA PHE A 55 -16.82 -1.66 -3.63
C PHE A 55 -17.56 -2.76 -2.87
N VAL A 56 -16.87 -3.43 -1.95
CA VAL A 56 -17.44 -4.58 -1.21
C VAL A 56 -18.35 -4.12 -0.06
N LEU A 57 -17.98 -3.03 0.63
CA LEU A 57 -18.61 -2.59 1.88
C LEU A 57 -19.34 -1.25 1.77
N GLY A 58 -19.38 -0.61 0.60
CA GLY A 58 -20.03 0.69 0.39
C GLY A 58 -21.53 0.72 0.76
N GLY A 59 -22.21 -0.43 0.70
CA GLY A 59 -23.61 -0.58 1.11
C GLY A 59 -23.81 -0.84 2.61
N VAL A 60 -22.75 -0.97 3.41
CA VAL A 60 -22.85 -1.29 4.83
C VAL A 60 -23.00 0.01 5.65
N HIS A 61 -24.22 0.28 6.10
CA HIS A 61 -24.52 1.50 6.86
C HIS A 61 -24.12 1.43 8.34
N ASN A 62 -24.21 0.23 8.95
CA ASN A 62 -23.90 0.01 10.35
C ASN A 62 -22.38 0.16 10.60
N THR A 63 -21.98 1.18 11.38
CA THR A 63 -20.55 1.50 11.60
C THR A 63 -19.77 0.36 12.25
N PRO A 64 -20.26 -0.29 13.34
CA PRO A 64 -19.59 -1.46 13.90
C PRO A 64 -19.39 -2.61 12.90
N ALA A 65 -20.40 -2.92 12.08
CA ALA A 65 -20.31 -3.95 11.06
C ALA A 65 -19.29 -3.58 9.97
N LEU A 66 -19.29 -2.32 9.53
CA LEU A 66 -18.33 -1.80 8.56
C LEU A 66 -16.90 -1.89 9.09
N PHE A 67 -16.68 -1.54 10.36
CA PHE A 67 -15.39 -1.72 11.02
C PHE A 67 -14.96 -3.19 11.04
N ALA A 68 -15.84 -4.10 11.48
CA ALA A 68 -15.51 -5.52 11.60
C ALA A 68 -15.24 -6.17 10.23
N LEU A 69 -16.06 -5.88 9.22
CA LEU A 69 -15.86 -6.37 7.86
C LEU A 69 -14.63 -5.74 7.21
N GLY A 70 -14.41 -4.45 7.43
CA GLY A 70 -13.24 -3.72 6.95
C GLY A 70 -11.94 -4.23 7.56
N PHE A 71 -11.95 -4.56 8.86
CA PHE A 71 -10.85 -5.22 9.56
C PHE A 71 -10.48 -6.54 8.86
N VAL A 72 -11.46 -7.41 8.65
CA VAL A 72 -11.22 -8.74 8.05
C VAL A 72 -10.75 -8.61 6.60
N LEU A 73 -11.44 -7.80 5.80
CA LEU A 73 -11.14 -7.62 4.39
C LEU A 73 -9.75 -6.99 4.19
N SER A 74 -9.44 -5.92 4.91
CA SER A 74 -8.14 -5.25 4.81
C SER A 74 -7.00 -6.16 5.27
N THR A 75 -7.20 -6.94 6.33
CA THR A 75 -6.22 -7.93 6.78
C THR A 75 -5.94 -8.99 5.71
N ALA A 76 -6.99 -9.47 5.03
CA ALA A 76 -6.83 -10.44 3.95
C ALA A 76 -6.07 -9.84 2.76
N LEU A 77 -6.39 -8.60 2.38
CA LEU A 77 -5.72 -7.88 1.30
C LEU A 77 -4.25 -7.59 1.62
N GLU A 78 -3.97 -7.12 2.84
CA GLU A 78 -2.62 -6.86 3.34
C GLU A 78 -1.78 -8.14 3.33
N TYR A 79 -2.32 -9.24 3.88
CA TYR A 79 -1.62 -10.51 3.87
C TYR A 79 -1.33 -11.00 2.45
N CYS A 80 -2.31 -10.93 1.54
CA CYS A 80 -2.13 -11.33 0.14
C CYS A 80 -1.07 -10.48 -0.57
N ALA A 81 -1.10 -9.17 -0.39
CA ALA A 81 -0.13 -8.26 -0.97
C ALA A 81 1.28 -8.53 -0.42
N GLY A 82 1.42 -8.60 0.91
CA GLY A 82 2.70 -8.89 1.56
C GLY A 82 3.29 -10.23 1.14
N ALA A 83 2.48 -11.29 1.11
CA ALA A 83 2.91 -12.61 0.69
C ALA A 83 3.30 -12.67 -0.80
N LEU A 84 2.58 -11.95 -1.67
CA LEU A 84 2.92 -11.86 -3.09
C LEU A 84 4.27 -11.17 -3.30
N LEU A 85 4.47 -10.02 -2.64
CA LEU A 85 5.70 -9.25 -2.73
C LEU A 85 6.90 -10.04 -2.16
N GLU A 86 6.72 -10.69 -1.02
CA GLU A 86 7.77 -11.52 -0.41
C GLU A 86 8.15 -12.70 -1.32
N ARG A 87 7.18 -13.35 -1.96
CA ARG A 87 7.44 -14.43 -2.92
C ARG A 87 8.13 -13.96 -4.20
N ARG A 88 7.75 -12.80 -4.74
CA ARG A 88 8.27 -12.31 -6.03
C ARG A 88 9.67 -11.70 -5.92
N PHE A 89 9.96 -11.02 -4.82
CA PHE A 89 11.19 -10.24 -4.67
C PHE A 89 12.10 -10.73 -3.54
N GLY A 90 11.65 -11.71 -2.74
CA GLY A 90 12.43 -12.24 -1.62
C GLY A 90 12.70 -11.19 -0.52
N ARG A 91 11.84 -10.18 -0.41
CA ARG A 91 11.98 -9.07 0.55
C ARG A 91 10.67 -8.78 1.27
N ARG A 92 10.78 -8.25 2.48
CA ARG A 92 9.66 -7.76 3.28
C ARG A 92 9.60 -6.24 3.22
N TRP A 93 8.42 -5.70 2.93
CA TRP A 93 8.18 -4.25 2.91
C TRP A 93 7.76 -3.72 4.28
N TRP A 94 7.08 -4.55 5.06
CA TRP A 94 6.73 -4.30 6.45
C TRP A 94 6.95 -5.57 7.26
N ASP A 95 7.13 -5.41 8.57
CA ASP A 95 7.37 -6.52 9.49
C ASP A 95 6.70 -6.27 10.85
N TYR A 96 5.67 -7.08 11.12
CA TYR A 96 4.92 -7.09 12.37
C TYR A 96 5.37 -8.19 13.34
N SER A 97 6.52 -8.84 13.13
CA SER A 97 6.99 -9.95 13.97
C SER A 97 7.14 -9.59 15.45
N MET A 98 7.35 -8.32 15.76
CA MET A 98 7.47 -7.80 17.13
C MET A 98 6.12 -7.59 17.84
N PHE A 99 5.01 -7.64 17.11
CA PHE A 99 3.66 -7.43 17.66
C PHE A 99 3.03 -8.77 18.05
N PRO A 100 2.29 -8.83 19.18
CA PRO A 100 1.64 -10.06 19.60
C PRO A 100 0.52 -10.43 18.62
N LEU A 101 0.27 -11.74 18.49
CA LEU A 101 -0.71 -12.32 17.58
C LEU A 101 -0.47 -12.00 16.09
N ASN A 102 0.77 -11.67 15.72
CA ASN A 102 1.12 -11.52 14.32
C ASN A 102 1.04 -12.86 13.57
N PHE A 103 0.72 -12.81 12.28
CA PHE A 103 0.75 -13.97 11.40
C PHE A 103 1.86 -13.80 10.36
N ARG A 104 2.90 -14.65 10.49
CA ARG A 104 4.11 -14.66 9.64
C ARG A 104 4.85 -13.30 9.59
N GLY A 105 4.58 -12.40 10.54
CA GLY A 105 5.05 -11.02 10.51
C GLY A 105 4.43 -10.14 9.42
N LEU A 106 3.43 -10.62 8.66
CA LEU A 106 2.82 -9.86 7.56
C LEU A 106 1.55 -9.11 7.98
N VAL A 107 0.83 -9.60 8.98
CA VAL A 107 -0.36 -8.95 9.53
C VAL A 107 -0.37 -9.11 11.05
N CYS A 108 -0.98 -8.17 11.76
CA CYS A 108 -1.25 -8.28 13.19
C CYS A 108 -2.57 -7.59 13.56
N PRO A 109 -3.26 -8.02 14.63
CA PRO A 109 -4.55 -7.44 15.00
C PRO A 109 -4.52 -5.94 15.25
N GLN A 110 -3.41 -5.40 15.75
CA GLN A 110 -3.25 -3.96 15.98
C GLN A 110 -3.28 -3.17 14.67
N ALA A 111 -2.54 -3.63 13.66
CA ALA A 111 -2.57 -3.02 12.32
C ALA A 111 -3.94 -3.21 11.68
N SER A 112 -4.52 -4.41 11.78
CA SER A 112 -5.86 -4.72 11.32
C SER A 112 -6.94 -3.80 11.93
N CYS A 113 -6.82 -3.44 13.21
CA CYS A 113 -7.70 -2.47 13.86
C CYS A 113 -7.60 -1.08 13.22
N VAL A 114 -6.38 -0.61 12.96
CA VAL A 114 -6.16 0.67 12.27
C VAL A 114 -6.78 0.63 10.88
N PHE A 115 -6.63 -0.46 10.13
CA PHE A 115 -7.26 -0.62 8.83
C PHE A 115 -8.79 -0.75 8.91
N GLY A 116 -9.34 -1.35 9.96
CA GLY A 116 -10.78 -1.37 10.21
C GLY A 116 -11.34 0.04 10.44
N VAL A 117 -10.65 0.89 11.19
CA VAL A 117 -11.02 2.31 11.35
C VAL A 117 -10.89 3.04 10.00
N PHE A 118 -9.79 2.80 9.29
CA PHE A 118 -9.59 3.39 7.97
C PHE A 118 -10.68 2.99 6.98
N ALA A 119 -11.14 1.74 6.97
CA ALA A 119 -12.25 1.29 6.14
C ALA A 119 -13.56 2.04 6.42
N VAL A 120 -13.85 2.35 7.69
CA VAL A 120 -15.00 3.18 8.06
C VAL A 120 -14.84 4.60 7.51
N ILE A 121 -13.67 5.20 7.70
CA ILE A 121 -13.36 6.56 7.23
C ILE A 121 -13.42 6.61 5.70
N ASP A 122 -12.88 5.61 5.03
CA ASP A 122 -12.84 5.52 3.59
C ASP A 122 -14.24 5.46 2.99
N VAL A 123 -15.06 4.52 3.47
CA VAL A 123 -16.41 4.30 2.95
C VAL A 123 -17.35 5.47 3.25
N LYS A 124 -17.28 6.04 4.45
CA LYS A 124 -18.22 7.09 4.88
C LYS A 124 -17.79 8.51 4.53
N LEU A 125 -16.49 8.74 4.33
CA LEU A 125 -15.94 10.08 4.16
C LEU A 125 -15.03 10.20 2.94
N LEU A 126 -13.89 9.50 2.90
CA LEU A 126 -12.87 9.77 1.87
C LEU A 126 -13.41 9.51 0.47
N GLN A 127 -13.92 8.31 0.20
CA GLN A 127 -14.34 7.95 -1.13
C GLN A 127 -15.54 8.79 -1.61
N PRO A 128 -16.61 9.02 -0.81
CA PRO A 128 -17.67 9.97 -1.17
C PRO A 128 -17.16 11.40 -1.43
N THR A 129 -16.28 11.93 -0.59
CA THR A 129 -15.74 13.29 -0.75
C THR A 129 -14.88 13.41 -2.00
N ILE A 130 -13.98 12.46 -2.24
CA ILE A 130 -13.10 12.47 -3.42
C ILE A 130 -13.93 12.33 -4.70
N LEU A 131 -14.82 11.34 -4.76
CA LEU A 131 -15.67 11.14 -5.94
C LEU A 131 -16.62 12.31 -6.18
N GLY A 132 -17.19 12.89 -5.11
CA GLY A 132 -18.01 14.09 -5.19
C GLY A 132 -17.23 15.29 -5.74
N GLY A 133 -15.99 15.50 -5.29
CA GLY A 133 -15.10 16.52 -5.83
C GLY A 133 -14.78 16.31 -7.31
N LEU A 134 -14.39 15.09 -7.69
CA LEU A 134 -14.10 14.75 -9.08
C LEU A 134 -15.32 14.90 -10.00
N ALA A 135 -16.54 14.70 -9.49
CA ALA A 135 -17.78 14.87 -10.24
C ALA A 135 -18.08 16.34 -10.59
N THR A 136 -17.44 17.30 -9.91
CA THR A 136 -17.57 18.74 -10.24
C THR A 136 -16.65 19.19 -11.37
N MET A 137 -15.66 18.37 -11.73
CA MET A 137 -14.68 18.67 -12.77
C MET A 137 -15.20 18.30 -14.15
N ASP A 138 -14.69 18.95 -15.19
CA ASP A 138 -15.03 18.58 -16.56
C ASP A 138 -14.47 17.19 -16.94
N HIS A 139 -15.19 16.50 -17.81
CA HIS A 139 -14.86 15.12 -18.17
C HIS A 139 -13.49 14.99 -18.85
N GLY A 140 -13.10 15.99 -19.65
CA GLY A 140 -11.82 16.00 -20.35
C GLY A 140 -10.64 16.07 -19.39
N SER A 141 -10.69 16.97 -18.40
CA SER A 141 -9.68 17.11 -17.36
C SER A 141 -9.56 15.85 -16.50
N VAL A 142 -10.68 15.23 -16.13
CA VAL A 142 -10.67 13.98 -15.35
C VAL A 142 -10.00 12.85 -16.15
N LEU A 143 -10.32 12.71 -17.43
CA LEU A 143 -9.69 11.71 -18.29
C LEU A 143 -8.19 11.98 -18.50
N ALA A 144 -7.83 13.23 -18.78
CA ALA A 144 -6.44 13.62 -19.00
C ALA A 144 -5.59 13.39 -17.74
N ALA A 145 -6.08 13.81 -16.57
CA ALA A 145 -5.42 13.58 -15.28
C ALA A 145 -5.28 12.08 -14.97
N ALA A 146 -6.34 11.29 -15.19
CA ALA A 146 -6.28 9.85 -14.98
C ALA A 146 -5.26 9.18 -15.92
N GLY A 147 -5.23 9.58 -17.19
CA GLY A 147 -4.25 9.09 -18.16
C GLY A 147 -2.80 9.39 -17.74
N LEU A 148 -2.54 10.63 -17.32
CA LEU A 148 -1.22 11.06 -16.84
C LEU A 148 -0.77 10.28 -15.61
N VAL A 149 -1.66 10.14 -14.63
CA VAL A 149 -1.38 9.42 -13.39
C VAL A 149 -1.16 7.93 -13.63
N CYS A 150 -1.99 7.29 -14.45
CA CYS A 150 -1.80 5.90 -14.83
C CYS A 150 -0.46 5.68 -15.55
N ALA A 151 -0.08 6.58 -16.47
CA ALA A 151 1.21 6.52 -17.14
C ALA A 151 2.37 6.68 -16.13
N ALA A 152 2.26 7.62 -15.19
CA ALA A 152 3.27 7.82 -14.15
C ALA A 152 3.43 6.58 -13.26
N TYR A 153 2.33 5.97 -12.81
CA TYR A 153 2.38 4.71 -12.04
C TYR A 153 2.97 3.56 -12.83
N ALA A 154 2.63 3.42 -14.12
CA ALA A 154 3.16 2.37 -14.97
C ALA A 154 4.68 2.52 -15.15
N LEU A 155 5.16 3.74 -15.40
CA LEU A 155 6.59 4.04 -15.52
C LEU A 155 7.34 3.79 -14.21
N ASP A 156 6.80 4.25 -13.09
CA ASP A 156 7.41 4.04 -11.77
C ASP A 156 7.46 2.56 -11.38
N LEU A 157 6.35 1.84 -11.59
CA LEU A 157 6.29 0.40 -11.36
C LEU A 157 7.31 -0.34 -12.22
N ALA A 158 7.41 -0.01 -13.51
CA ALA A 158 8.40 -0.63 -14.40
C ALA A 158 9.84 -0.34 -13.95
N ALA A 159 10.15 0.91 -13.60
CA ALA A 159 11.47 1.29 -13.07
C ALA A 159 11.77 0.57 -11.74
N THR A 160 10.79 0.49 -10.85
CA THR A 160 10.88 -0.18 -9.55
C THR A 160 11.14 -1.68 -9.73
N VAL A 161 10.36 -2.36 -10.57
CA VAL A 161 10.49 -3.80 -10.82
C VAL A 161 11.85 -4.12 -11.45
N THR A 162 12.27 -3.37 -12.47
CA THR A 162 13.59 -3.57 -13.11
C THR A 162 14.74 -3.36 -12.12
N ALA A 163 14.64 -2.38 -11.23
CA ALA A 163 15.63 -2.16 -10.18
C ALA A 163 15.64 -3.27 -9.12
N LEU A 164 14.47 -3.80 -8.76
CA LEU A 164 14.35 -4.92 -7.81
C LEU A 164 14.88 -6.23 -8.41
N ASP A 165 14.63 -6.49 -9.69
CA ASP A 165 15.12 -7.67 -10.40
C ASP A 165 16.63 -7.64 -10.63
N GLY A 166 17.19 -6.46 -10.90
CA GLY A 166 18.64 -6.26 -11.02
C GLY A 166 19.38 -6.28 -9.67
N TRP A 167 18.67 -6.29 -8.55
CA TRP A 167 19.30 -6.34 -7.24
C TRP A 167 19.72 -7.77 -6.88
N HIS A 168 21.02 -7.95 -6.71
CA HIS A 168 21.57 -9.14 -6.08
C HIS A 168 22.06 -8.79 -4.68
N PRO A 169 21.63 -9.50 -3.61
CA PRO A 169 22.18 -9.28 -2.28
C PRO A 169 23.69 -9.51 -2.34
N ARG A 170 24.47 -8.51 -1.93
CA ARG A 170 25.92 -8.70 -1.75
C ARG A 170 26.08 -9.84 -0.75
N ARG A 171 26.54 -11.00 -1.21
CA ARG A 171 26.93 -12.09 -0.30
C ARG A 171 27.90 -11.48 0.71
N PRO A 172 27.71 -11.66 2.04
CA PRO A 172 28.70 -11.23 3.00
C PRO A 172 30.05 -11.80 2.54
N ARG A 173 31.06 -10.94 2.38
CA ARG A 173 32.41 -11.41 2.06
C ARG A 173 32.79 -12.32 3.22
N LEU A 174 32.79 -13.63 2.99
CA LEU A 174 33.28 -14.59 3.98
C LEU A 174 34.65 -14.09 4.45
N PRO A 175 34.85 -13.93 5.77
CA PRO A 175 36.16 -13.65 6.34
C PRO A 175 37.20 -14.59 5.70
N ARG A 176 38.41 -14.10 5.43
CA ARG A 176 39.47 -14.92 4.80
C ARG A 176 39.66 -16.27 5.51
N ALA A 177 39.39 -16.35 6.81
CA ALA A 177 39.45 -17.55 7.63
C ALA A 177 38.43 -18.66 7.30
N LEU A 178 37.35 -18.34 6.57
CA LEU A 178 36.28 -19.30 6.19
C LEU A 178 36.31 -19.67 4.70
N ARG A 179 37.38 -19.29 3.97
CA ARG A 179 37.60 -19.76 2.60
C ARG A 179 38.23 -21.14 2.70
N LEU A 180 37.43 -22.18 2.46
CA LEU A 180 37.97 -23.53 2.31
C LEU A 180 39.07 -23.51 1.25
N PRO A 181 40.26 -24.09 1.52
CA PRO A 181 41.28 -24.25 0.50
C PRO A 181 40.65 -25.03 -0.65
N GLN A 182 40.73 -24.47 -1.87
CA GLN A 182 40.34 -25.21 -3.06
C GLN A 182 41.33 -26.36 -3.19
N ALA A 183 40.82 -27.58 -3.07
CA ALA A 183 41.54 -28.81 -3.36
C ALA A 183 41.73 -28.97 -4.87
#